data_AF-A9ILW4-F1
#
_entry.id   AF-A9ILW4-F1
#
_cell.length_a   1.000
_cell.length_b   1.000
_cell.length_c   1.000
_cell.angle_alpha   90.00
_cell.angle_beta   90.00
_cell.angle_gamma   90.00
#
_symmetry.space_group_name_H-M   'P 1'
#
loop_
_entity.id
_entity.type
_entity.pdbx_description
1 polymer ?
#
loop_
_entity_poly.entity_id
_entity_poly.type
_entity_poly.pdbx_seq_one_letter_code
_entity_poly.pdbx_strand_id
1 'polypeptide(L)'
;MQNALICTGYGLILSEKRIVMIAIFKLDMLYHRSNDVPTTRIIAAECVELAECEMHTAYESLQSAYKKLYQRSITFYEPAYIRKGKSISSTEFKMRWVWQTHYQKAID
;
A
#
# COMPACT_ATOMS: atom_id res chain seq x y z
N MET A 1 -4.00 12.01 11.55
CA MET A 1 -3.58 10.79 10.82
C MET A 1 -4.34 10.59 9.50
N GLN A 2 -5.69 10.54 9.51
CA GLN A 2 -6.49 10.16 8.33
C GLN A 2 -6.25 11.00 7.07
N ASN A 3 -6.08 12.33 7.22
CA ASN A 3 -5.83 13.21 6.08
C ASN A 3 -4.47 12.94 5.40
N ALA A 4 -3.44 12.56 6.15
CA ALA A 4 -2.11 12.30 5.60
C ALA A 4 -2.09 11.03 4.72
N LEU A 5 -2.86 10.00 5.11
CA LEU A 5 -3.03 8.79 4.29
C LEU A 5 -3.75 9.11 2.97
N ILE A 6 -4.80 9.91 3.02
CA ILE A 6 -5.54 10.35 1.82
C ILE A 6 -4.61 11.19 0.90
N CYS A 7 -3.87 12.15 1.47
CA CYS A 7 -2.92 12.97 0.72
C CYS A 7 -1.81 12.16 0.04
N THR A 8 -1.22 11.21 0.77
CA THR A 8 -0.20 10.31 0.19
C THR A 8 -0.78 9.36 -0.85
N GLY A 9 -2.06 8.99 -0.71
CA GLY A 9 -2.79 8.22 -1.70
C GLY A 9 -2.91 8.92 -3.05
N TYR A 10 -3.08 10.25 -3.07
CA TYR A 10 -3.11 11.00 -4.33
C TYR A 10 -1.79 10.90 -5.12
N GLY A 11 -0.64 10.85 -4.43
CA GLY A 11 0.70 10.76 -5.03
C GLY A 11 1.09 9.38 -5.57
N LEU A 12 0.23 8.36 -5.38
CA LEU A 12 0.41 7.04 -5.97
C LEU A 12 0.09 7.05 -7.47
N ILE A 13 0.85 6.28 -8.25
CA ILE A 13 0.55 6.06 -9.66
C ILE A 13 -0.70 5.17 -9.82
N LEU A 14 -1.31 5.16 -10.99
CA LEU A 14 -2.54 4.41 -11.25
C LEU A 14 -2.41 2.93 -10.90
N SER A 15 -1.31 2.29 -11.29
CA SER A 15 -1.04 0.88 -11.01
C SER A 15 -0.91 0.59 -9.51
N GLU A 16 -0.28 1.50 -8.73
CA GLU A 16 -0.18 1.39 -7.27
C GLU A 16 -1.57 1.49 -6.62
N LYS A 17 -2.40 2.44 -7.05
CA LYS A 17 -3.77 2.61 -6.57
C LYS A 17 -4.62 1.37 -6.83
N ARG A 18 -4.51 0.78 -8.02
CA ARG A 18 -5.24 -0.46 -8.39
C ARG A 18 -4.85 -1.63 -7.48
N ILE A 19 -3.56 -1.85 -7.24
CA ILE A 19 -3.09 -2.88 -6.31
C ILE A 19 -3.65 -2.69 -4.90
N VAL A 20 -3.59 -1.45 -4.38
CA VAL A 20 -4.11 -1.14 -3.05
C VAL A 20 -5.63 -1.39 -2.98
N MET A 21 -6.37 -1.03 -4.02
CA MET A 21 -7.81 -1.28 -4.08
C MET A 21 -8.15 -2.77 -4.09
N ILE A 22 -7.43 -3.59 -4.88
CA ILE A 22 -7.59 -5.06 -4.90
C ILE A 22 -7.27 -5.64 -3.53
N ALA A 23 -6.19 -5.18 -2.90
CA ALA A 23 -5.81 -5.63 -1.56
C ALA A 23 -6.94 -5.34 -0.56
N ILE A 24 -7.52 -4.14 -0.58
CA ILE A 24 -8.64 -3.77 0.31
C ILE A 24 -9.86 -4.65 0.04
N PHE A 25 -10.25 -4.85 -1.22
CA PHE A 25 -11.37 -5.71 -1.59
C PHE A 25 -11.19 -7.14 -1.04
N LYS A 26 -9.96 -7.67 -1.11
CA LYS A 26 -9.65 -9.00 -0.56
C LYS A 26 -9.57 -9.02 0.96
N LEU A 27 -9.13 -7.93 1.58
CA LEU A 27 -9.06 -7.86 3.03
C LEU A 27 -10.44 -7.94 3.65
N ASP A 28 -11.44 -7.27 3.08
CA ASP A 28 -12.83 -7.35 3.56
C ASP A 28 -13.35 -8.80 3.58
N MET A 29 -13.01 -9.59 2.55
CA MET A 29 -13.35 -11.01 2.50
C MET A 29 -12.59 -11.88 3.50
N LEU A 30 -11.40 -11.45 3.94
CA LEU A 30 -10.51 -12.20 4.84
C LEU A 30 -10.58 -11.73 6.30
N TYR A 31 -11.20 -10.58 6.58
CA TYR A 31 -11.14 -9.85 7.86
C TYR A 31 -11.71 -10.62 9.07
N HIS A 32 -12.29 -11.80 8.84
CA HIS A 32 -12.94 -12.60 9.87
C HIS A 32 -12.03 -13.55 10.67
N ARG A 33 -10.69 -13.64 10.44
CA ARG A 33 -9.97 -14.84 10.93
C ARG A 33 -8.65 -14.75 11.72
N SER A 34 -7.94 -13.63 11.89
CA SER A 34 -6.69 -13.70 12.69
C SER A 34 -6.14 -12.36 13.17
N ASN A 35 -5.52 -12.35 14.37
CA ASN A 35 -4.68 -11.26 14.90
C ASN A 35 -3.35 -11.07 14.13
N ASP A 36 -3.15 -11.81 13.05
CA ASP A 36 -1.94 -11.75 12.24
C ASP A 36 -1.95 -10.56 11.28
N VAL A 37 -0.74 -10.17 10.86
CA VAL A 37 -0.58 -9.09 9.87
C VAL A 37 -1.25 -9.51 8.56
N PRO A 38 -2.19 -8.70 8.04
CA PRO A 38 -2.91 -9.05 6.82
C PRO A 38 -1.96 -9.18 5.63
N THR A 39 -2.03 -10.31 4.93
CA THR A 39 -1.31 -10.53 3.66
C THR A 39 -2.31 -10.87 2.57
N THR A 40 -2.16 -10.24 1.40
CA THR A 40 -3.01 -10.49 0.24
C THR A 40 -2.18 -10.93 -0.95
N ARG A 41 -2.63 -12.00 -1.61
CA ARG A 41 -2.08 -12.44 -2.89
C ARG A 41 -2.90 -11.81 -4.00
N ILE A 42 -2.26 -11.18 -4.97
CA ILE A 42 -2.90 -10.52 -6.11
C ILE A 42 -2.44 -11.22 -7.39
N ILE A 43 -3.39 -11.55 -8.27
CA ILE A 43 -3.13 -12.25 -9.53
C ILE A 43 -3.31 -11.27 -10.70
N ALA A 44 -2.55 -11.43 -11.78
CA ALA A 44 -2.65 -10.57 -12.96
C ALA A 44 -4.05 -10.57 -13.60
N ALA A 45 -4.76 -11.70 -13.55
CA ALA A 45 -6.14 -11.79 -14.05
C ALA A 45 -7.08 -10.79 -13.34
N GLU A 46 -6.93 -10.60 -12.03
CA GLU A 46 -7.74 -9.64 -11.25
C GLU A 46 -7.44 -8.20 -11.66
N CYS A 47 -6.19 -7.93 -12.03
CA CYS A 47 -5.81 -6.63 -12.58
C CYS A 47 -6.39 -6.41 -13.97
N VAL A 48 -6.46 -7.45 -14.81
CA VAL A 48 -7.11 -7.37 -16.13
C VAL A 48 -8.58 -7.05 -15.98
N GLU A 49 -9.28 -7.74 -15.09
CA GLU A 49 -10.72 -7.51 -14.83
C GLU A 49 -11.01 -6.09 -14.35
N LEU A 50 -10.16 -5.53 -13.48
CA LEU A 50 -10.38 -4.18 -12.95
C LEU A 50 -9.86 -3.05 -13.83
N ALA A 51 -8.85 -3.31 -14.64
CA ALA A 51 -8.20 -2.29 -15.47
C ALA A 51 -8.65 -2.33 -16.93
N GLU A 52 -9.43 -3.35 -17.33
CA GLU A 52 -9.84 -3.62 -18.71
C GLU A 52 -8.65 -3.55 -19.69
N CYS A 53 -7.49 -4.06 -19.27
CA CYS A 53 -6.26 -4.02 -20.04
C CYS A 53 -5.79 -5.41 -20.44
N GLU A 54 -4.97 -5.49 -21.49
CA GLU A 54 -4.40 -6.76 -21.93
C GLU A 54 -3.52 -7.42 -20.85
N MET A 55 -3.50 -8.75 -20.82
CA MET A 55 -2.80 -9.54 -19.80
C MET A 55 -1.30 -9.21 -19.71
N HIS A 56 -0.64 -9.02 -20.85
CA HIS A 56 0.77 -8.62 -20.91
C HIS A 56 1.01 -7.29 -20.16
N THR A 57 0.20 -6.28 -20.49
CA THR A 57 0.26 -4.96 -19.87
C THR A 57 -0.07 -5.01 -18.37
N ALA A 58 -0.99 -5.90 -17.96
CA ALA A 58 -1.32 -6.10 -16.56
C ALA A 58 -0.12 -6.65 -15.75
N TYR A 59 0.65 -7.59 -16.32
CA TYR A 59 1.85 -8.13 -15.68
C TYR A 59 2.94 -7.07 -15.50
N GLU A 60 3.25 -6.29 -16.53
CA GLU A 60 4.25 -5.23 -16.44
C GLU A 60 3.83 -4.14 -15.45
N SER A 61 2.55 -3.77 -15.48
CA SER A 61 1.95 -2.81 -14.56
C SER A 61 2.08 -3.30 -13.11
N LEU A 62 1.74 -4.56 -12.83
CA LEU A 62 1.91 -5.18 -11.51
C LEU A 62 3.38 -5.20 -11.08
N GLN A 63 4.28 -5.59 -11.99
CA GLN A 63 5.71 -5.68 -11.72
C GLN A 63 6.31 -4.32 -11.34
N SER A 64 5.91 -3.26 -12.07
CA SER A 64 6.38 -1.91 -11.79
C SER A 64 5.78 -1.36 -10.48
N ALA A 65 4.53 -1.67 -10.21
CA ALA A 65 3.80 -1.14 -9.06
C ALA A 65 4.27 -1.74 -7.74
N TYR A 66 4.54 -3.06 -7.65
CA TYR A 66 5.01 -3.64 -6.38
C TYR A 66 6.36 -3.05 -5.95
N LYS A 67 7.28 -2.84 -6.91
CA LYS A 67 8.61 -2.26 -6.64
C LYS A 67 8.49 -0.84 -6.11
N LYS A 68 7.67 -0.01 -6.78
CA LYS A 68 7.50 1.40 -6.39
C LYS A 68 6.76 1.54 -5.07
N LEU A 69 5.68 0.76 -4.87
CA LEU A 69 4.87 0.82 -3.66
C LEU A 69 5.69 0.49 -2.40
N TYR A 70 6.58 -0.50 -2.46
CA TYR A 70 7.49 -0.83 -1.35
C TYR A 70 8.45 0.32 -1.01
N GLN A 71 8.90 1.06 -2.02
CA GLN A 71 9.80 2.20 -1.84
C GLN A 71 9.09 3.44 -1.26
N ARG A 72 7.75 3.52 -1.34
CA ARG A 72 6.99 4.66 -0.81
C ARG A 72 6.95 4.67 0.72
N SER A 73 7.18 5.85 1.29
CA SER A 73 6.96 6.14 2.71
C SER A 73 5.91 7.22 2.89
N ILE A 74 5.14 7.10 3.97
CA ILE A 74 4.17 8.08 4.44
C ILE A 74 4.80 8.79 5.63
N THR A 75 4.85 10.11 5.59
CA THR A 75 5.37 10.96 6.67
C THR A 75 4.29 11.92 7.13
N PHE A 76 4.08 12.01 8.45
CA PHE A 76 3.23 13.04 9.04
C PHE A 76 3.73 13.46 10.41
N TYR A 77 3.29 14.63 10.86
CA TYR A 77 3.67 15.21 12.13
C TYR A 77 2.50 15.13 13.10
N GLU A 78 2.76 14.65 14.31
CA GLU A 78 1.79 14.69 15.42
C GLU A 78 2.21 15.75 16.43
N PRO A 79 1.28 16.59 16.93
CA PRO A 79 1.61 17.57 17.96
C PRO A 79 2.08 16.85 19.24
N ALA A 80 3.29 17.16 19.66
CA ALA A 80 3.85 16.68 20.92
C ALA A 80 3.82 17.82 21.93
N TYR A 81 3.10 17.62 23.04
CA TYR A 81 2.83 18.74 23.95
C TYR A 81 3.97 18.95 24.95
N ILE A 82 4.44 17.89 25.65
CA ILE A 82 5.47 18.02 26.71
C ILE A 82 6.21 16.67 26.91
N ARG A 83 7.53 16.69 27.12
CA ARG A 83 8.31 15.58 27.72
C ARG A 83 9.24 16.18 28.76
N LYS A 84 9.13 15.72 30.01
CA LYS A 84 9.94 16.22 31.15
C LYS A 84 9.91 17.77 31.30
N GLY A 85 8.75 18.40 31.12
CA GLY A 85 8.56 19.83 31.39
C GLY A 85 9.10 20.82 30.34
N LYS A 86 9.62 20.36 29.20
CA LYS A 86 10.01 21.22 28.06
C LYS A 86 9.02 21.05 26.89
N SER A 87 8.72 22.14 26.18
CA SER A 87 8.00 22.09 24.90
C SER A 87 8.88 21.41 23.85
N ILE A 88 8.27 20.59 23.01
CA ILE A 88 9.00 19.73 22.07
C ILE A 88 8.47 19.98 20.67
N SER A 89 9.37 19.93 19.69
CA SER A 89 9.01 19.93 18.29
C SER A 89 8.08 18.76 17.97
N SER A 90 7.14 18.94 17.05
CA SER A 90 6.23 17.88 16.62
C SER A 90 6.96 16.57 16.29
N THR A 91 6.37 15.44 16.68
CA THR A 91 6.94 14.12 16.42
C THR A 91 6.73 13.77 14.96
N GLU A 92 7.80 13.46 14.23
CA GLU A 92 7.72 12.94 12.87
C GLU A 92 7.47 11.43 12.89
N PHE A 93 6.35 11.00 12.32
CA PHE A 93 6.05 9.60 12.07
C PHE A 93 6.33 9.27 10.63
N LYS A 94 7.15 8.23 10.41
CA LYS A 94 7.47 7.70 9.10
C LYS A 94 7.11 6.22 9.03
N MET A 95 6.22 5.87 8.09
CA MET A 95 5.78 4.50 7.87
C MET A 95 5.85 4.14 6.38
N ARG A 96 5.73 2.85 6.06
CA ARG A 96 5.67 2.34 4.68
C ARG A 96 4.22 2.06 4.30
N TRP A 97 3.91 2.10 3.00
CA TRP A 97 2.61 1.60 2.50
C TRP A 97 2.46 0.09 2.67
N VAL A 98 3.54 -0.64 2.40
CA VAL A 98 3.60 -2.10 2.49
C VAL A 98 4.89 -2.49 3.19
N TRP A 99 4.80 -3.39 4.16
CA TRP A 99 5.96 -3.88 4.90
C TRP A 99 6.76 -4.94 4.14
N GLN A 100 6.08 -5.77 3.33
CA GLN A 100 6.68 -6.90 2.64
C GLN A 100 6.02 -7.12 1.28
N THR A 101 6.83 -7.43 0.25
CA THR A 101 6.33 -7.77 -1.08
C THR A 101 7.00 -9.06 -1.56
N HIS A 102 6.21 -9.93 -2.19
CA HIS A 102 6.69 -11.15 -2.83
C HIS A 102 6.24 -11.14 -4.28
N TYR A 103 7.19 -11.34 -5.19
CA TYR A 103 6.91 -11.44 -6.61
C TYR A 103 7.29 -12.84 -7.10
N GLN A 104 6.34 -13.51 -7.74
CA GLN A 104 6.54 -14.81 -8.36
C GLN A 104 6.18 -14.69 -9.84
N LYS A 105 7.16 -14.93 -10.72
CA LYS A 105 6.94 -15.08 -12.15
C LYS A 105 6.62 -16.55 -12.42
N ALA A 106 5.57 -16.83 -13.21
CA ALA A 106 5.37 -18.18 -13.74
C ALA A 106 6.55 -18.53 -14.65
N ILE A 107 7.06 -19.75 -14.51
CA ILE A 107 8.04 -20.31 -15.45
C ILE A 107 7.20 -20.94 -16.56
N ASP A 108 7.28 -20.38 -17.76
CA ASP A 108 6.72 -20.98 -18.98
C ASP A 108 7.64 -22.10 -19.48
#